data_AF-A0AAW9N3V4-F1
#
_entry.id   AF-A0AAW9N3V4-F1
#
_cell.length_a   1.000
_cell.length_b   1.000
_cell.length_c   1.000
_cell.angle_alpha   90.00
_cell.angle_beta   90.00
_cell.angle_gamma   90.00
#
_symmetry.space_group_name_H-M   'P 1'
#
loop_
_entity.id
_entity.type
_entity.pdbx_description
1 polymer ?
#
loop_
_entity_poly.entity_id
_entity_poly.type
_entity_poly.pdbx_seq_one_letter_code
_entity_poly.pdbx_strand_id
1 'polypeptide(L)'
;MNKFWTHIDNIDRKKGLYLIIAMFFSIIHIYIFYIYTGVLVLLFAIKAIRLFISLRRLDFLDINEKGYKTDRQKRGEFLIIISVFTFIVILFLSYRSNLEAFWNSIHGTSLICISICLGFSGLAIYFNNFFLRFVGILCTTIFGFMALLLVINLILNILLWAMHEGDLEYLNHILSFFEPTNLILSSFLFTEKFLFDFIIVIIYSIVFLSLIILIHPPYQLEQLGNVLKISNIFISVSSTIIFFYVSIKFSSISLPEYKEAILPIIESDNQYSQSLDDLKKYISTFSKANIINMGTVLFTPYIIALLITNFILELKKNNSKNRASKIFEEYIELDDLSKDREIMEKKYFYYTGDKNLWRAYKKLNEK
;
A
#
# COMPACT_ATOMS: atom_id res chain seq x y z
N MET A 1 19.37 28.47 44.31
CA MET A 1 20.31 27.38 44.67
C MET A 1 19.95 26.68 45.97
N ASN A 2 19.76 27.37 47.11
CA ASN A 2 19.42 26.69 48.39
C ASN A 2 18.10 25.89 48.40
N LYS A 3 17.11 26.25 47.58
CA LYS A 3 15.85 25.49 47.43
C LYS A 3 15.97 24.21 46.58
N PHE A 4 16.99 24.10 45.73
CA PHE A 4 17.25 22.91 44.91
C PHE A 4 18.01 21.85 45.71
N TRP A 5 19.01 22.28 46.48
CA TRP A 5 19.77 21.40 47.37
C TRP A 5 18.93 20.88 48.55
N THR A 6 18.05 21.69 49.14
CA THR A 6 17.12 21.23 50.19
C THR A 6 16.02 20.29 49.68
N HIS A 7 15.68 20.32 48.38
CA HIS A 7 14.75 19.36 47.79
C HIS A 7 15.40 18.00 47.51
N ILE A 8 16.72 18.00 47.22
CA ILE A 8 17.52 16.77 47.05
C ILE A 8 17.85 16.14 48.41
N ASP A 9 18.14 16.93 49.45
CA ASP A 9 18.43 16.42 50.80
C ASP A 9 17.21 15.78 51.49
N ASN A 10 15.98 16.12 51.05
CA ASN A 10 14.73 15.55 51.57
C ASN A 10 14.24 14.32 50.79
N ILE A 11 14.90 13.91 49.70
CA ILE A 11 14.64 12.62 49.08
C ILE A 11 15.41 11.60 49.91
N ASP A 12 14.70 10.91 50.80
CA ASP A 12 15.14 9.71 51.53
C ASP A 12 16.20 8.97 50.70
N ARG A 13 17.44 8.86 51.19
CA ARG A 13 18.55 8.22 50.44
C ARG A 13 18.19 6.82 49.92
N LYS A 14 17.23 6.14 50.57
CA LYS A 14 16.61 4.89 50.12
C LYS A 14 15.78 5.07 48.84
N LYS A 15 14.92 6.10 48.73
CA LYS A 15 14.09 6.39 47.55
C LYS A 15 14.91 6.80 46.33
N GLY A 16 16.00 7.56 46.52
CA GLY A 16 16.95 7.88 45.44
C GLY A 16 17.66 6.65 44.89
N LEU A 17 18.06 5.71 45.76
CA LEU A 17 18.64 4.42 45.37
C LEU A 17 17.62 3.55 44.60
N TYR A 18 16.35 3.50 45.02
CA TYR A 18 15.29 2.79 44.30
C TYR A 18 15.05 3.37 42.90
N LEU A 19 15.13 4.69 42.73
CA LEU A 19 14.96 5.36 41.44
C LEU A 19 16.14 5.10 40.50
N ILE A 20 17.37 5.08 41.02
CA ILE A 20 18.58 4.72 40.27
C ILE A 20 18.55 3.24 39.90
N ILE A 21 18.18 2.35 40.83
CA ILE A 21 18.03 0.91 40.59
C ILE A 21 16.91 0.66 39.57
N ALA A 22 15.77 1.35 39.67
CA ALA A 22 14.68 1.27 38.69
C ALA A 22 15.09 1.81 37.32
N MET A 23 15.87 2.91 37.25
CA MET A 23 16.49 3.39 36.00
C MET A 23 17.48 2.37 35.44
N PHE A 24 18.31 1.76 36.27
CA PHE A 24 19.29 0.76 35.85
C PHE A 24 18.60 -0.51 35.34
N PHE A 25 17.55 -0.98 36.04
CA PHE A 25 16.71 -2.08 35.58
C PHE A 25 15.96 -1.72 34.30
N SER A 26 15.42 -0.51 34.18
CA SER A 26 14.79 0.02 32.95
C SER A 26 15.78 0.03 31.78
N ILE A 27 16.99 0.53 31.99
CA ILE A 27 18.07 0.57 30.99
C ILE A 27 18.50 -0.85 30.59
N ILE A 28 18.66 -1.76 31.55
CA ILE A 28 18.95 -3.18 31.29
C ILE A 28 17.81 -3.84 30.51
N HIS A 29 16.54 -3.58 30.85
CA HIS A 29 15.37 -4.08 30.11
C HIS A 29 15.36 -3.54 28.67
N ILE A 30 15.72 -2.28 28.48
CA ILE A 30 15.85 -1.66 27.17
C ILE A 30 16.98 -2.34 26.37
N TYR A 31 18.16 -2.57 26.96
CA TYR A 31 19.26 -3.27 26.28
C TYR A 31 18.94 -4.75 25.98
N ILE A 32 18.27 -5.46 26.89
CA ILE A 32 17.80 -6.83 26.67
C ILE A 32 16.75 -6.85 25.55
N PHE A 33 15.84 -5.88 25.51
CA PHE A 33 14.89 -5.72 24.42
C PHE A 33 15.60 -5.45 23.08
N TYR A 34 16.63 -4.60 23.06
CA TYR A 34 17.47 -4.35 21.89
C TYR A 34 18.18 -5.61 21.39
N ILE A 35 18.78 -6.38 22.31
CA ILE A 35 19.46 -7.65 21.99
C ILE A 35 18.44 -8.68 21.47
N TYR A 36 17.31 -8.84 22.15
CA TYR A 36 16.25 -9.78 21.75
C TYR A 36 15.68 -9.42 20.37
N THR A 37 15.40 -8.14 20.14
CA THR A 37 14.94 -7.65 18.84
C THR A 37 15.99 -7.86 17.75
N GLY A 38 17.27 -7.60 18.05
CA GLY A 38 18.38 -7.86 17.12
C GLY A 38 18.50 -9.35 16.76
N VAL A 39 18.37 -10.24 17.74
CA VAL A 39 18.36 -11.70 17.51
C VAL A 39 17.15 -12.11 16.67
N LEU A 40 15.95 -11.58 16.95
CA LEU A 40 14.76 -11.84 16.13
C LEU A 40 14.96 -11.38 14.68
N VAL A 41 15.43 -10.15 14.47
CA VAL A 41 15.74 -9.59 13.14
C VAL A 41 16.70 -10.51 12.37
N LEU A 42 17.76 -11.00 13.03
CA LEU A 42 18.71 -11.92 12.42
C LEU A 42 18.06 -13.27 12.05
N LEU A 43 17.26 -13.86 12.94
CA LEU A 43 16.56 -15.12 12.68
C LEU A 43 15.57 -15.00 11.52
N PHE A 44 14.83 -13.89 11.46
CA PHE A 44 13.92 -13.60 10.34
C PHE A 44 14.68 -13.43 9.02
N ALA A 45 15.83 -12.74 9.03
CA ALA A 45 16.67 -12.57 7.85
C ALA A 45 17.21 -13.92 7.35
N ILE A 46 17.73 -14.78 8.23
CA ILE A 46 18.21 -16.12 7.87
C ILE A 46 17.08 -16.97 7.29
N LYS A 47 15.89 -16.95 7.91
CA LYS A 47 14.70 -17.65 7.43
C LYS A 47 14.30 -17.17 6.03
N ALA A 48 14.30 -15.85 5.80
CA ALA A 48 13.99 -15.25 4.51
C ALA A 48 15.00 -15.66 3.43
N ILE A 49 16.30 -15.62 3.73
CA ILE A 49 17.36 -16.03 2.79
C ILE A 49 17.23 -17.50 2.41
N ARG A 50 17.04 -18.39 3.39
CA ARG A 50 16.86 -19.82 3.14
C ARG A 50 15.65 -20.08 2.24
N LEU A 51 14.52 -19.45 2.55
CA LEU A 51 13.30 -19.59 1.78
C LEU A 51 13.46 -19.04 0.35
N PHE A 52 14.14 -17.90 0.19
CA PHE A 52 14.46 -17.32 -1.11
C PHE A 52 15.28 -18.27 -1.99
N ILE A 53 16.31 -18.90 -1.43
CA ILE A 53 17.15 -19.87 -2.16
C ILE A 53 16.30 -21.05 -2.65
N SER A 54 15.47 -21.64 -1.79
CA SER A 54 14.60 -22.77 -2.16
C SER A 54 13.53 -22.37 -3.19
N LEU A 55 12.95 -21.18 -3.07
CA LEU A 55 11.99 -20.65 -4.03
C LEU A 55 12.62 -20.40 -5.41
N ARG A 56 13.90 -20.01 -5.47
CA ARG A 56 14.63 -19.82 -6.72
C ARG A 56 14.99 -21.16 -7.38
N ARG A 57 15.27 -22.19 -6.58
CA ARG A 57 15.52 -23.56 -7.06
C ARG A 57 14.25 -24.32 -7.46
N LEU A 58 13.07 -23.73 -7.19
CA LEU A 58 11.77 -24.35 -7.44
C LEU A 58 11.54 -25.63 -6.62
N ASP A 59 12.16 -25.73 -5.44
CA ASP A 59 12.10 -26.91 -4.56
C ASP A 59 10.65 -27.27 -4.17
N PHE A 60 9.76 -26.27 -4.11
CA PHE A 60 8.36 -26.42 -3.71
C PHE A 60 7.37 -26.48 -4.87
N LEU A 61 7.85 -26.35 -6.12
CA LEU A 61 6.99 -26.35 -7.30
C LEU A 61 6.68 -27.79 -7.71
N ASP A 62 5.48 -28.26 -7.38
CA ASP A 62 4.93 -29.50 -7.91
C ASP A 62 4.00 -29.22 -9.09
N ILE A 63 4.35 -29.75 -10.26
CA ILE A 63 3.61 -29.57 -11.51
C ILE A 63 2.27 -30.30 -11.49
N ASN A 64 2.17 -31.39 -10.72
CA ASN A 64 0.97 -32.20 -10.60
C ASN A 64 -0.04 -31.56 -9.65
N GLU A 65 0.40 -30.65 -8.78
CA GLU A 65 -0.46 -29.97 -7.84
C GLU A 65 -1.30 -28.87 -8.52
N LYS A 66 -2.62 -28.88 -8.27
CA LYS A 66 -3.54 -27.91 -8.87
C LYS A 66 -3.15 -26.48 -8.51
N GLY A 67 -2.66 -25.75 -9.51
CA GLY A 67 -2.26 -24.36 -9.39
C GLY A 67 -1.01 -24.14 -8.54
N TYR A 68 -0.17 -25.17 -8.32
CA TYR A 68 1.09 -25.03 -7.59
C TYR A 68 0.90 -24.51 -6.15
N LYS A 69 -0.07 -25.07 -5.42
CA LYS A 69 -0.50 -24.56 -4.10
C LYS A 69 0.65 -24.47 -3.10
N THR A 70 1.51 -25.46 -3.01
CA THR A 70 2.65 -25.47 -2.07
C THR A 70 3.66 -24.36 -2.40
N ASP A 71 4.05 -24.20 -3.66
CA ASP A 71 4.94 -23.12 -4.10
C ASP A 71 4.32 -21.74 -3.84
N ARG A 72 3.03 -21.55 -4.15
CA ARG A 72 2.31 -20.30 -3.85
C ARG A 72 2.30 -19.97 -2.37
N GLN A 73 2.00 -20.94 -1.52
CA GLN A 73 1.98 -20.75 -0.07
C GLN A 73 3.37 -20.33 0.44
N LYS A 74 4.44 -20.98 -0.02
CA LYS A 74 5.82 -20.63 0.36
C LYS A 74 6.25 -19.25 -0.15
N ARG A 75 5.85 -18.85 -1.36
CA ARG A 75 6.08 -17.49 -1.89
C ARG A 75 5.31 -16.43 -1.11
N GLY A 76 4.07 -16.72 -0.74
CA GLY A 76 3.26 -15.82 0.09
C GLY A 76 3.85 -15.66 1.50
N GLU A 77 4.22 -16.76 2.14
CA GLU A 77 4.90 -16.77 3.45
C GLU A 77 6.18 -15.94 3.43
N PHE A 78 6.99 -16.04 2.37
CA PHE A 78 8.20 -15.25 2.20
C PHE A 78 7.93 -13.73 2.25
N LEU A 79 6.87 -13.26 1.58
CA LEU A 79 6.53 -11.84 1.59
C LEU A 79 5.91 -11.38 2.91
N ILE A 80 5.12 -12.23 3.56
CA ILE A 80 4.60 -11.94 4.89
C ILE A 80 5.76 -11.83 5.88
N ILE A 81 6.77 -12.70 5.78
CA ILE A 81 8.00 -12.62 6.58
C ILE A 81 8.73 -11.29 6.35
N ILE A 82 8.90 -10.88 5.09
CA ILE A 82 9.53 -9.58 4.77
C ILE A 82 8.69 -8.43 5.33
N SER A 83 7.37 -8.47 5.16
CA SER A 83 6.45 -7.46 5.69
C SER A 83 6.59 -7.29 7.20
N VAL A 84 6.56 -8.40 7.95
CA VAL A 84 6.74 -8.43 9.42
C VAL A 84 8.13 -7.92 9.79
N PHE A 85 9.18 -8.34 9.07
CA PHE A 85 10.53 -7.84 9.28
C PHE A 85 10.61 -6.31 9.11
N THR A 86 10.04 -5.78 8.02
CA THR A 86 9.97 -4.34 7.78
C THR A 86 9.20 -3.65 8.90
N PHE A 87 8.09 -4.22 9.37
CA PHE A 87 7.31 -3.69 10.48
C PHE A 87 8.09 -3.64 11.80
N ILE A 88 8.86 -4.68 12.11
CA ILE A 88 9.71 -4.70 13.31
C ILE A 88 10.81 -3.63 13.20
N VAL A 89 11.42 -3.46 12.02
CA VAL A 89 12.40 -2.39 11.78
C VAL A 89 11.76 -1.00 11.93
N ILE A 90 10.53 -0.80 11.45
CA ILE A 90 9.73 0.43 11.65
C ILE A 90 9.55 0.70 13.14
N LEU A 91 9.05 -0.27 13.89
CA LEU A 91 8.86 -0.16 15.34
C LEU A 91 10.19 0.11 16.05
N PHE A 92 11.29 -0.44 15.58
CA PHE A 92 12.60 -0.17 16.15
C PHE A 92 13.09 1.25 15.90
N LEU A 93 12.91 1.73 14.66
CA LEU A 93 13.20 3.11 14.30
C LEU A 93 12.34 4.08 15.10
N SER A 94 11.13 3.66 15.54
CA SER A 94 10.16 4.40 16.37
C SER A 94 10.69 4.89 17.75
N TYR A 95 11.91 4.52 18.15
CA TYR A 95 12.51 4.87 19.45
C TYR A 95 13.69 5.88 19.42
N ARG A 96 13.99 6.52 18.28
CA ARG A 96 15.10 7.49 18.15
C ARG A 96 14.67 8.95 18.43
N SER A 97 15.61 9.86 18.72
CA SER A 97 15.33 11.30 18.83
C SER A 97 15.08 11.95 17.44
N ASN A 98 14.20 12.97 17.36
CA ASN A 98 13.67 13.64 16.13
C ASN A 98 12.61 12.86 15.32
N LEU A 99 11.85 12.00 15.99
CA LEU A 99 11.00 11.04 15.31
C LEU A 99 9.60 11.49 14.93
N GLU A 100 8.96 12.35 15.72
CA GLU A 100 7.61 12.82 15.44
C GLU A 100 7.56 13.51 14.07
N ALA A 101 8.58 14.32 13.74
CA ALA A 101 8.68 14.96 12.44
C ALA A 101 8.81 13.95 11.29
N PHE A 102 9.56 12.84 11.47
CA PHE A 102 9.71 11.81 10.44
C PHE A 102 8.43 10.97 10.27
N TRP A 103 7.78 10.55 11.36
CA TRP A 103 6.55 9.75 11.29
C TRP A 103 5.34 10.56 10.83
N ASN A 104 5.31 11.86 11.13
CA ASN A 104 4.32 12.80 10.60
C ASN A 104 4.65 13.27 9.17
N SER A 105 5.81 12.88 8.62
CA SER A 105 6.15 13.14 7.22
C SER A 105 5.57 12.09 6.30
N ILE A 106 5.40 12.46 5.02
CA ILE A 106 4.94 11.56 3.97
C ILE A 106 5.83 10.32 3.82
N HIS A 107 7.13 10.45 4.11
CA HIS A 107 8.09 9.35 4.03
C HIS A 107 7.84 8.29 5.12
N GLY A 108 7.59 8.73 6.36
CA GLY A 108 7.29 7.83 7.48
C GLY A 108 6.00 7.06 7.26
N THR A 109 4.93 7.77 6.85
CA THR A 109 3.64 7.16 6.53
C THR A 109 3.76 6.17 5.36
N SER A 110 4.46 6.55 4.29
CA SER A 110 4.65 5.69 3.12
C SER A 110 5.39 4.39 3.45
N LEU A 111 6.35 4.43 4.37
CA LEU A 111 7.12 3.26 4.77
C LEU A 111 6.27 2.24 5.55
N ILE A 112 5.30 2.69 6.36
CA ILE A 112 4.28 1.84 6.98
C ILE A 112 3.38 1.22 5.91
N CYS A 113 2.93 2.02 4.94
CA CYS A 113 2.09 1.54 3.84
C CYS A 113 2.77 0.43 3.03
N ILE A 114 4.09 0.50 2.80
CA ILE A 114 4.84 -0.57 2.14
C ILE A 114 4.71 -1.90 2.88
N SER A 115 4.94 -1.90 4.20
CA SER A 115 4.88 -3.12 5.01
C SER A 115 3.49 -3.76 4.90
N ILE A 116 2.43 -2.96 5.00
CA ILE A 116 1.04 -3.42 4.85
C ILE A 116 0.81 -3.97 3.43
N CYS A 117 1.28 -3.28 2.39
CA CYS A 117 1.13 -3.70 0.99
C CYS A 117 1.84 -5.03 0.71
N LEU A 118 3.04 -5.23 1.26
CA LEU A 118 3.77 -6.51 1.16
C LEU A 118 3.02 -7.65 1.85
N GLY A 119 2.41 -7.36 3.01
CA GLY A 119 1.58 -8.33 3.75
C GLY A 119 0.37 -8.77 2.94
N PHE A 120 -0.43 -7.82 2.43
CA PHE A 120 -1.57 -8.14 1.57
C PHE A 120 -1.17 -8.85 0.29
N SER A 121 -0.06 -8.46 -0.33
CA SER A 121 0.47 -9.13 -1.53
C SER A 121 0.88 -10.57 -1.23
N GLY A 122 1.52 -10.81 -0.08
CA GLY A 122 1.85 -12.16 0.39
C GLY A 122 0.61 -13.02 0.60
N LEU A 123 -0.41 -12.50 1.27
CA LEU A 123 -1.70 -13.19 1.46
C LEU A 123 -2.40 -13.47 0.13
N ALA A 124 -2.34 -12.52 -0.80
CA ALA A 124 -2.93 -12.64 -2.12
C ALA A 124 -2.28 -13.75 -2.96
N ILE A 125 -0.96 -13.89 -2.89
CA ILE A 125 -0.22 -15.01 -3.51
C ILE A 125 -0.55 -16.33 -2.81
N TYR A 126 -0.52 -16.34 -1.47
CA TYR A 126 -0.75 -17.52 -0.63
C TYR A 126 -2.11 -18.18 -0.91
N PHE A 127 -3.18 -17.40 -0.84
CA PHE A 127 -4.55 -17.89 -1.06
C PHE A 127 -4.94 -17.93 -2.54
N ASN A 128 -4.09 -17.40 -3.43
CA ASN A 128 -4.42 -17.18 -4.83
C ASN A 128 -5.77 -16.46 -5.02
N ASN A 129 -6.03 -15.46 -4.18
CA ASN A 129 -7.36 -14.87 -4.05
C ASN A 129 -7.47 -13.57 -4.88
N PHE A 130 -8.52 -13.45 -5.67
CA PHE A 130 -8.77 -12.27 -6.50
C PHE A 130 -9.02 -11.01 -5.66
N PHE A 131 -9.86 -11.10 -4.64
CA PHE A 131 -10.24 -9.98 -3.77
C PHE A 131 -9.05 -9.44 -2.97
N LEU A 132 -8.19 -10.31 -2.44
CA LEU A 132 -6.97 -9.87 -1.74
C LEU A 132 -5.99 -9.13 -2.66
N ARG A 133 -5.89 -9.52 -3.94
CA ARG A 133 -5.11 -8.77 -4.94
C ARG A 133 -5.73 -7.40 -5.20
N PHE A 134 -7.05 -7.35 -5.32
CA PHE A 134 -7.80 -6.12 -5.58
C PHE A 134 -7.59 -5.12 -4.44
N VAL A 135 -7.78 -5.55 -3.20
CA VAL A 135 -7.51 -4.73 -2.00
C VAL A 135 -6.04 -4.32 -1.94
N GLY A 136 -5.11 -5.23 -2.20
CA GLY A 136 -3.68 -4.91 -2.22
C GLY A 136 -3.32 -3.81 -3.23
N ILE A 137 -3.87 -3.86 -4.45
CA ILE A 137 -3.69 -2.83 -5.47
C ILE A 137 -4.28 -1.49 -4.99
N LEU A 138 -5.49 -1.49 -4.44
CA LEU A 138 -6.11 -0.26 -3.94
C LEU A 138 -5.27 0.37 -2.82
N CYS A 139 -4.77 -0.43 -1.87
CA CYS A 139 -3.95 0.04 -0.76
C CYS A 139 -2.58 0.63 -1.18
N THR A 140 -2.07 0.29 -2.36
CA THR A 140 -0.80 0.87 -2.86
C THR A 140 -0.91 2.31 -3.34
N THR A 141 -2.13 2.84 -3.48
CA THR A 141 -2.36 4.20 -3.96
C THR A 141 -3.18 4.96 -2.93
N ILE A 142 -2.83 6.22 -2.65
CA ILE A 142 -3.65 7.06 -1.74
C ILE A 142 -5.11 7.13 -2.23
N PHE A 143 -5.34 7.22 -3.54
CA PHE A 143 -6.68 7.23 -4.12
C PHE A 143 -7.43 5.92 -3.93
N GLY A 144 -6.79 4.78 -4.16
CA GLY A 144 -7.38 3.47 -3.92
C GLY A 144 -7.67 3.23 -2.44
N PHE A 145 -6.80 3.71 -1.55
CA PHE A 145 -7.03 3.67 -0.10
C PHE A 145 -8.22 4.55 0.31
N MET A 146 -8.31 5.78 -0.19
CA MET A 146 -9.46 6.66 0.06
C MET A 146 -10.76 6.08 -0.50
N ALA A 147 -10.74 5.50 -1.71
CA ALA A 147 -11.89 4.82 -2.28
C ALA A 147 -12.29 3.58 -1.45
N LEU A 148 -11.31 2.81 -0.97
CA LEU A 148 -11.55 1.65 -0.11
C LEU A 148 -12.13 2.06 1.24
N LEU A 149 -11.62 3.12 1.87
CA LEU A 149 -12.20 3.70 3.08
C LEU A 149 -13.64 4.18 2.86
N LEU A 150 -13.91 4.86 1.75
CA LEU A 150 -15.24 5.33 1.40
C LEU A 150 -16.22 4.15 1.25
N VAL A 151 -15.80 3.08 0.56
CA VAL A 151 -16.61 1.86 0.38
C VAL A 151 -16.84 1.14 1.72
N ILE A 152 -15.81 0.96 2.53
CA ILE A 152 -15.92 0.32 3.85
C ILE A 152 -16.89 1.11 4.73
N ASN A 153 -16.73 2.43 4.78
CA ASN A 153 -17.61 3.31 5.55
C ASN A 153 -19.05 3.27 5.03
N LEU A 154 -19.26 3.22 3.72
CA LEU A 154 -20.59 3.09 3.13
C LEU A 154 -21.26 1.76 3.51
N ILE A 155 -20.53 0.64 3.45
CA ILE A 155 -21.04 -0.68 3.85
C ILE A 155 -21.36 -0.70 5.35
N LEU A 156 -20.46 -0.20 6.20
CA LEU A 156 -20.67 -0.12 7.64
C LEU A 156 -21.91 0.73 7.97
N ASN A 157 -22.11 1.86 7.27
CA ASN A 157 -23.28 2.71 7.46
C ASN A 157 -24.58 2.04 7.00
N ILE A 158 -24.58 1.29 5.90
CA ILE A 158 -25.76 0.51 5.48
C ILE A 158 -26.10 -0.56 6.53
N LEU A 159 -25.08 -1.21 7.09
CA LEU A 159 -25.26 -2.20 8.16
C LEU A 159 -25.80 -1.55 9.44
N LEU A 160 -25.25 -0.41 9.85
CA LEU A 160 -25.71 0.35 11.02
C LEU A 160 -27.12 0.90 10.82
N TRP A 161 -27.44 1.42 9.63
CA TRP A 161 -28.78 1.86 9.25
C TRP A 161 -29.80 0.72 9.34
N ALA A 162 -29.43 -0.47 8.84
CA ALA A 162 -30.25 -1.68 8.95
C ALA A 162 -30.44 -2.15 10.42
N MET A 163 -29.55 -1.74 11.32
CA MET A 163 -29.57 -2.11 12.74
C MET A 163 -30.20 -1.04 13.65
N HIS A 164 -30.33 0.22 13.24
CA HIS A 164 -30.67 1.35 14.13
C HIS A 164 -31.70 2.36 13.60
N GLU A 165 -32.65 1.94 12.75
CA GLU A 165 -33.79 2.79 12.33
C GLU A 165 -33.39 4.22 11.89
N GLY A 166 -32.40 4.34 11.01
CA GLY A 166 -32.46 5.44 10.04
C GLY A 166 -31.53 6.63 10.21
N ASP A 167 -30.62 6.69 11.17
CA ASP A 167 -29.75 7.87 11.27
C ASP A 167 -28.52 7.79 10.33
N LEU A 168 -28.51 8.61 9.29
CA LEU A 168 -27.48 8.68 8.25
C LEU A 168 -26.46 9.81 8.50
N GLU A 169 -26.39 10.35 9.72
CA GLU A 169 -25.46 11.44 10.09
C GLU A 169 -24.01 11.24 9.63
N TYR A 170 -23.49 10.01 9.70
CA TYR A 170 -22.13 9.71 9.25
C TYR A 170 -21.95 9.68 7.73
N LEU A 171 -23.00 9.34 6.98
CA LEU A 171 -22.99 9.42 5.52
C LEU A 171 -23.04 10.90 5.07
N ASN A 172 -23.78 11.73 5.81
CA ASN A 172 -23.77 13.18 5.63
C ASN A 172 -22.39 13.79 5.91
N HIS A 173 -21.61 13.24 6.85
CA HIS A 173 -20.22 13.66 7.08
C HIS A 173 -19.26 13.34 5.92
N ILE A 174 -19.46 12.25 5.19
CA ILE A 174 -18.64 11.94 4.00
C ILE A 174 -19.09 12.79 2.81
N LEU A 175 -20.40 12.94 2.63
CA LEU A 175 -20.97 13.80 1.59
C LEU A 175 -20.63 15.28 1.84
N SER A 176 -20.43 15.70 3.10
CA SER A 176 -20.02 17.05 3.44
C SER A 176 -18.62 17.40 2.94
N PHE A 177 -17.73 16.42 2.74
CA PHE A 177 -16.44 16.66 2.08
C PHE A 177 -16.61 17.24 0.66
N PHE A 178 -17.67 16.81 -0.03
CA PHE A 178 -18.01 17.26 -1.37
C PHE A 178 -18.94 18.48 -1.37
N GLU A 179 -19.18 19.10 -0.21
CA GLU A 179 -19.87 20.39 -0.18
C GLU A 179 -18.96 21.49 -0.75
N PRO A 180 -19.52 22.47 -1.48
CA PRO A 180 -18.73 23.48 -2.17
C PRO A 180 -17.74 24.24 -1.29
N THR A 181 -18.10 24.50 -0.02
CA THR A 181 -17.24 25.16 0.96
C THR A 181 -15.98 24.35 1.28
N ASN A 182 -16.14 23.06 1.54
CA ASN A 182 -15.05 22.15 1.82
C ASN A 182 -14.21 21.84 0.59
N LEU A 183 -14.81 21.84 -0.62
CA LEU A 183 -14.07 21.68 -1.87
C LEU A 183 -13.18 22.88 -2.20
N ILE A 184 -13.61 24.11 -1.90
CA ILE A 184 -12.78 25.31 -2.06
C ILE A 184 -11.56 25.27 -1.13
N LEU A 185 -11.78 24.93 0.15
CA LEU A 185 -10.71 24.76 1.14
C LEU A 185 -9.75 23.63 0.76
N SER A 186 -10.31 22.49 0.37
CA SER A 186 -9.52 21.34 -0.09
C SER A 186 -8.67 21.74 -1.30
N SER A 187 -9.28 22.37 -2.30
CA SER A 187 -8.58 22.82 -3.52
C SER A 187 -7.34 23.65 -3.18
N PHE A 188 -7.43 24.60 -2.26
CA PHE A 188 -6.27 25.37 -1.78
C PHE A 188 -5.17 24.47 -1.18
N LEU A 189 -5.55 23.57 -0.26
CA LEU A 189 -4.60 22.67 0.39
C LEU A 189 -3.90 21.75 -0.62
N PHE A 190 -4.64 21.20 -1.58
CA PHE A 190 -4.12 20.29 -2.59
C PHE A 190 -3.24 20.99 -3.64
N THR A 191 -3.63 22.18 -4.12
CA THR A 191 -2.90 22.86 -5.22
C THR A 191 -1.75 23.73 -4.75
N GLU A 192 -1.88 24.41 -3.61
CA GLU A 192 -0.88 25.38 -3.15
C GLU A 192 0.02 24.83 -2.04
N LYS A 193 -0.53 24.04 -1.10
CA LYS A 193 0.20 23.63 0.11
C LYS A 193 0.91 22.29 -0.01
N PHE A 194 0.25 21.29 -0.60
CA PHE A 194 0.72 19.89 -0.55
C PHE A 194 1.07 19.29 -1.92
N LEU A 195 1.12 20.08 -2.99
CA LEU A 195 1.33 19.59 -4.36
C LEU A 195 2.59 18.70 -4.47
N PHE A 196 3.69 19.09 -3.82
CA PHE A 196 4.93 18.33 -3.83
C PHE A 196 4.82 16.99 -3.09
N ASP A 197 4.13 16.96 -1.95
CA ASP A 197 3.86 15.73 -1.20
C ASP A 197 3.01 14.77 -2.02
N PHE A 198 2.03 15.28 -2.79
CA PHE A 198 1.28 14.47 -3.74
C PHE A 198 2.21 13.85 -4.78
N ILE A 199 3.09 14.62 -5.41
CA ILE A 199 4.07 14.11 -6.40
C ILE A 199 4.92 12.97 -5.80
N ILE A 200 5.39 13.11 -4.56
CA ILE A 200 6.18 12.06 -3.88
C ILE A 200 5.35 10.79 -3.69
N VAL A 201 4.11 10.92 -3.20
CA VAL A 201 3.20 9.78 -3.01
C VAL A 201 3.01 8.99 -4.31
N ILE A 202 2.89 9.68 -5.42
CA ILE A 202 2.64 9.08 -6.73
C ILE A 202 3.83 8.22 -7.14
N ILE A 203 5.04 8.76 -6.98
CA ILE A 203 6.28 8.04 -7.26
C ILE A 203 6.35 6.77 -6.39
N TYR A 204 6.05 6.88 -5.11
CA TYR A 204 6.00 5.73 -4.20
C TYR A 204 4.95 4.70 -4.61
N SER A 205 3.76 5.14 -5.00
CA SER A 205 2.69 4.26 -5.47
C SER A 205 3.11 3.46 -6.71
N ILE A 206 3.76 4.12 -7.68
CA ILE A 206 4.33 3.47 -8.87
C ILE A 206 5.36 2.42 -8.47
N VAL A 207 6.31 2.78 -7.61
CA VAL A 207 7.38 1.90 -7.17
C VAL A 207 6.79 0.67 -6.46
N PHE A 208 5.83 0.86 -5.55
CA PHE A 208 5.24 -0.24 -4.79
C PHE A 208 4.43 -1.17 -5.68
N LEU A 209 3.59 -0.62 -6.56
CA LEU A 209 2.79 -1.44 -7.46
C LEU A 209 3.69 -2.20 -8.46
N SER A 210 4.78 -1.58 -8.91
CA SER A 210 5.81 -2.24 -9.73
C SER A 210 6.50 -3.37 -8.98
N LEU A 211 6.88 -3.17 -7.71
CA LEU A 211 7.47 -4.21 -6.86
C LEU A 211 6.52 -5.39 -6.68
N ILE A 212 5.22 -5.14 -6.44
CA ILE A 212 4.21 -6.20 -6.33
C ILE A 212 4.15 -7.04 -7.61
N ILE A 213 4.16 -6.39 -8.78
CA ILE A 213 4.15 -7.08 -10.07
C ILE A 213 5.42 -7.91 -10.24
N LEU A 214 6.59 -7.36 -9.93
CA LEU A 214 7.88 -8.03 -10.06
C LEU A 214 8.03 -9.22 -9.11
N ILE A 215 7.43 -9.16 -7.94
CA ILE A 215 7.48 -10.21 -6.93
C ILE A 215 6.48 -11.35 -7.21
N HIS A 216 5.32 -11.05 -7.82
CA HIS A 216 4.32 -12.09 -8.12
C HIS A 216 4.88 -13.22 -8.99
N PRO A 217 4.60 -14.50 -8.69
CA PRO A 217 5.08 -15.59 -9.52
C PRO A 217 4.50 -15.51 -10.93
N PRO A 218 5.27 -15.88 -11.99
CA PRO A 218 4.83 -15.69 -13.37
C PRO A 218 3.50 -16.38 -13.70
N TYR A 219 3.27 -17.57 -13.16
CA TYR A 219 2.03 -18.33 -13.33
C TYR A 219 0.77 -17.67 -12.72
N GLN A 220 0.90 -16.59 -11.95
CA GLN A 220 -0.23 -15.80 -11.44
C GLN A 220 -0.41 -14.45 -12.15
N LEU A 221 0.48 -14.06 -13.06
CA LEU A 221 0.44 -12.73 -13.70
C LEU A 221 -0.83 -12.50 -14.51
N GLU A 222 -1.44 -13.55 -15.06
CA GLU A 222 -2.70 -13.43 -15.78
C GLU A 222 -3.85 -12.99 -14.86
N GLN A 223 -3.94 -13.62 -13.68
CA GLN A 223 -4.91 -13.23 -12.66
C GLN A 223 -4.64 -11.81 -12.17
N LEU A 224 -3.37 -11.45 -11.92
CA LEU A 224 -2.99 -10.10 -11.51
C LEU A 224 -3.40 -9.05 -12.56
N GLY A 225 -3.22 -9.34 -13.85
CA GLY A 225 -3.65 -8.45 -14.93
C GLY A 225 -5.16 -8.25 -15.01
N ASN A 226 -5.94 -9.31 -14.78
CA ASN A 226 -7.39 -9.19 -14.71
C ASN A 226 -7.84 -8.34 -13.51
N VAL A 227 -7.16 -8.48 -12.37
CA VAL A 227 -7.45 -7.67 -11.18
C VAL A 227 -7.15 -6.19 -11.46
N LEU A 228 -5.99 -5.87 -12.02
CA LEU A 228 -5.63 -4.49 -12.38
C LEU A 228 -6.67 -3.85 -13.32
N LYS A 229 -7.14 -4.58 -14.34
CA LYS A 229 -8.21 -4.09 -15.24
C LYS A 229 -9.49 -3.76 -14.47
N ILE A 230 -9.91 -4.63 -13.55
CA ILE A 230 -11.13 -4.44 -12.76
C ILE A 230 -10.96 -3.27 -11.77
N SER A 231 -9.80 -3.16 -11.11
CA SER A 231 -9.45 -2.00 -10.28
C SER A 231 -9.57 -0.69 -11.04
N ASN A 232 -9.12 -0.66 -12.30
CA ASN A 232 -9.21 0.52 -13.14
C ASN A 232 -10.66 0.89 -13.45
N ILE A 233 -11.48 -0.10 -13.85
CA ILE A 233 -12.91 0.12 -14.10
C ILE A 233 -13.60 0.68 -12.85
N PHE A 234 -13.35 0.07 -11.69
CA PHE A 234 -13.95 0.50 -10.42
C PHE A 234 -13.62 1.96 -10.10
N ILE A 235 -12.36 2.35 -10.27
CA ILE A 235 -11.92 3.71 -9.98
C ILE A 235 -12.47 4.70 -11.00
N SER A 236 -12.46 4.38 -12.30
CA SER A 236 -13.06 5.23 -13.33
C SER A 236 -14.55 5.49 -13.10
N VAL A 237 -15.31 4.45 -12.73
CA VAL A 237 -16.75 4.58 -12.41
C VAL A 237 -16.94 5.46 -11.17
N SER A 238 -16.18 5.19 -10.10
CA SER A 238 -16.26 5.98 -8.85
C SER A 238 -15.95 7.46 -9.09
N SER A 239 -14.93 7.74 -9.92
CA SER A 239 -14.50 9.09 -10.26
C SER A 239 -15.55 9.84 -11.07
N THR A 240 -16.20 9.14 -12.01
CA THR A 240 -17.30 9.70 -12.82
C THR A 240 -18.50 10.06 -11.95
N ILE A 241 -18.86 9.19 -10.99
CA ILE A 241 -19.96 9.45 -10.05
C ILE A 241 -19.65 10.68 -9.19
N ILE A 242 -18.44 10.77 -8.64
CA ILE A 242 -18.00 11.94 -7.85
C ILE A 242 -18.07 13.21 -8.70
N PHE A 243 -17.58 13.17 -9.94
CA PHE A 243 -17.60 14.32 -10.85
C PHE A 243 -19.03 14.82 -11.10
N PHE A 244 -19.98 13.93 -11.37
CA PHE A 244 -21.38 14.33 -11.56
C PHE A 244 -21.99 14.89 -10.27
N TYR A 245 -21.73 14.28 -9.12
CA TYR A 245 -22.22 14.76 -7.84
C TYR A 245 -21.73 16.19 -7.53
N VAL A 246 -20.43 16.42 -7.67
CA VAL A 246 -19.82 17.75 -7.48
C VAL A 246 -20.40 18.75 -8.49
N SER A 247 -20.55 18.37 -9.75
CA SER A 247 -21.12 19.23 -10.79
C SER A 247 -22.55 19.68 -10.47
N ILE A 248 -23.38 18.77 -9.97
CA ILE A 248 -24.75 19.08 -9.54
C ILE A 248 -24.73 20.02 -8.34
N LYS A 249 -23.89 19.77 -7.32
CA LYS A 249 -23.78 20.62 -6.13
C LYS A 249 -23.34 22.06 -6.46
N PHE A 250 -22.47 22.24 -7.46
CA PHE A 250 -22.05 23.56 -7.95
C PHE A 250 -23.04 24.23 -8.91
N SER A 251 -24.15 23.57 -9.25
CA SER A 251 -25.20 24.12 -10.12
C SER A 251 -26.31 24.84 -9.37
N SER A 252 -26.52 24.53 -8.08
CA SER A 252 -27.70 24.97 -7.31
C SER A 252 -27.57 26.34 -6.63
N ILE A 253 -26.36 26.89 -6.45
CA ILE A 253 -26.08 28.15 -5.71
C ILE A 253 -24.98 28.95 -6.44
N SER A 254 -24.99 30.29 -6.33
CA SER A 254 -24.00 31.16 -6.98
C SER A 254 -22.63 31.09 -6.28
N LEU A 255 -21.54 31.02 -7.06
CA LEU A 255 -20.16 30.94 -6.54
C LEU A 255 -19.79 32.08 -5.55
N PRO A 256 -20.26 33.34 -5.72
CA PRO A 256 -20.05 34.40 -4.74
C PRO A 256 -20.58 34.08 -3.34
N GLU A 257 -21.78 33.49 -3.24
CA GLU A 257 -22.39 33.12 -1.95
C GLU A 257 -21.52 32.12 -1.16
N TYR A 258 -20.89 31.17 -1.86
CA TYR A 258 -19.96 30.23 -1.21
C TYR A 258 -18.67 30.91 -0.75
N LYS A 259 -18.13 31.85 -1.52
CA LYS A 259 -16.92 32.59 -1.13
C LYS A 259 -17.16 33.40 0.14
N GLU A 260 -18.32 34.05 0.23
CA GLU A 260 -18.73 34.83 1.40
C GLU A 260 -18.99 33.93 2.62
N ALA A 261 -19.65 32.78 2.43
CA ALA A 261 -19.94 31.84 3.52
C ALA A 261 -18.68 31.20 4.15
N ILE A 262 -17.60 31.05 3.38
CA ILE A 262 -16.36 30.40 3.83
C ILE A 262 -15.48 31.32 4.68
N LEU A 263 -15.42 32.61 4.35
CA LEU A 263 -14.61 33.61 5.06
C LEU A 263 -14.76 33.59 6.59
N PRO A 264 -15.98 33.65 7.17
CA PRO A 264 -16.15 33.64 8.62
C PRO A 264 -15.76 32.30 9.25
N ILE A 265 -15.91 31.18 8.53
CA ILE A 265 -15.50 29.85 9.01
C ILE A 265 -13.99 29.82 9.21
N ILE A 266 -13.23 30.31 8.24
CA ILE A 266 -11.76 30.31 8.28
C ILE A 266 -11.24 31.27 9.35
N GLU A 267 -11.81 32.48 9.44
CA GLU A 267 -11.39 33.47 10.43
C GLU A 267 -11.61 33.00 11.87
N SER A 268 -12.57 32.09 12.08
CA SER A 268 -12.84 31.46 13.37
C SER A 268 -11.95 30.24 13.69
N ASP A 269 -11.23 29.70 12.70
CA ASP A 269 -10.46 28.47 12.84
C ASP A 269 -8.94 28.74 12.95
N ASN A 270 -8.40 28.43 14.12
CA ASN A 270 -6.98 28.61 14.44
C ASN A 270 -6.03 27.81 13.52
N GLN A 271 -6.50 26.74 12.86
CA GLN A 271 -5.66 25.92 11.96
C GLN A 271 -5.12 26.69 10.75
N TYR A 272 -5.82 27.73 10.31
CA TYR A 272 -5.46 28.49 9.11
C TYR A 272 -4.75 29.82 9.41
N SER A 273 -4.53 30.14 10.69
CA SER A 273 -3.94 31.41 11.14
C SER A 273 -2.61 31.77 10.46
N GLN A 274 -1.77 30.80 10.16
CA GLN A 274 -0.46 31.01 9.51
C GLN A 274 -0.52 31.22 7.99
N SER A 275 -1.63 30.83 7.35
CA SER A 275 -1.83 30.93 5.89
C SER A 275 -3.08 31.73 5.54
N LEU A 276 -3.59 32.54 6.47
CA LEU A 276 -4.90 33.17 6.38
C LEU A 276 -4.97 34.15 5.19
N ASP A 277 -3.94 34.96 5.01
CA ASP A 277 -3.90 35.97 3.95
C ASP A 277 -3.81 35.34 2.55
N ASP A 278 -3.00 34.29 2.40
CA ASP A 278 -2.90 33.52 1.16
C ASP A 278 -4.22 32.79 0.83
N LEU A 279 -4.87 32.23 1.85
CA LEU A 279 -6.15 31.55 1.70
C LEU A 279 -7.28 32.53 1.33
N LYS A 280 -7.34 33.71 1.96
CA LYS A 280 -8.27 34.79 1.60
C LYS A 280 -8.09 35.23 0.15
N LYS A 281 -6.82 35.43 -0.27
CA LYS A 281 -6.48 35.78 -1.65
C LYS A 281 -6.90 34.67 -2.63
N TYR A 282 -6.67 33.40 -2.29
CA TYR A 282 -7.10 32.26 -3.10
C TYR A 282 -8.62 32.20 -3.25
N ILE A 283 -9.38 32.36 -2.17
CA ILE A 283 -10.86 32.34 -2.20
C ILE A 283 -11.41 33.47 -3.07
N SER A 284 -10.84 34.67 -2.97
CA SER A 284 -11.28 35.82 -3.77
C SER A 284 -11.15 35.55 -5.28
N THR A 285 -10.08 34.85 -5.67
CA THR A 285 -9.75 34.52 -7.06
C THR A 285 -10.26 33.13 -7.51
N PHE A 286 -10.84 32.35 -6.59
CA PHE A 286 -11.29 30.98 -6.86
C PHE A 286 -12.32 30.93 -8.00
N SER A 287 -12.18 29.92 -8.85
CA SER A 287 -13.08 29.64 -9.96
C SER A 287 -13.44 28.16 -10.00
N LYS A 288 -14.53 27.81 -10.70
CA LYS A 288 -14.88 26.40 -10.93
C LYS A 288 -13.75 25.62 -11.64
N ALA A 289 -12.89 26.30 -12.40
CA ALA A 289 -11.74 25.68 -13.04
C ALA A 289 -10.69 25.18 -12.03
N ASN A 290 -10.59 25.76 -10.83
CA ASN A 290 -9.70 25.28 -9.77
C ASN A 290 -10.08 23.87 -9.30
N ILE A 291 -11.37 23.54 -9.29
CA ILE A 291 -11.86 22.18 -8.94
C ILE A 291 -11.49 21.19 -10.03
N ILE A 292 -11.63 21.58 -11.30
CA ILE A 292 -11.23 20.75 -12.43
C ILE A 292 -9.72 20.52 -12.40
N ASN A 293 -8.94 21.56 -12.09
CA ASN A 293 -7.48 21.45 -11.93
C ASN A 293 -7.11 20.56 -10.75
N MET A 294 -7.77 20.71 -9.60
CA MET A 294 -7.62 19.82 -8.45
C MET A 294 -7.92 18.36 -8.84
N GLY A 295 -9.05 18.10 -9.49
CA GLY A 295 -9.39 16.78 -10.01
C GLY A 295 -8.32 16.25 -10.96
N THR A 296 -7.79 17.09 -11.86
CA THR A 296 -6.71 16.71 -12.78
C THR A 296 -5.43 16.36 -12.06
N VAL A 297 -5.01 17.16 -11.08
CA VAL A 297 -3.83 16.91 -10.21
C VAL A 297 -4.00 15.61 -9.42
N LEU A 298 -5.22 15.28 -9.00
CA LEU A 298 -5.50 14.05 -8.25
C LEU A 298 -5.59 12.81 -9.15
N PHE A 299 -6.24 12.88 -10.32
CA PHE A 299 -6.47 11.73 -11.19
C PHE A 299 -5.33 11.41 -12.13
N THR A 300 -4.66 12.42 -12.68
CA THR A 300 -3.55 12.25 -13.64
C THR A 300 -2.48 11.30 -13.10
N PRO A 301 -2.04 11.44 -11.85
CA PRO A 301 -1.02 10.57 -11.31
C PRO A 301 -1.42 9.11 -11.13
N TYR A 302 -2.68 8.88 -10.80
CA TYR A 302 -3.23 7.54 -10.72
C TYR A 302 -3.24 6.90 -12.12
N ILE A 303 -3.66 7.63 -13.15
CA ILE A 303 -3.62 7.18 -14.55
C ILE A 303 -2.19 6.83 -14.97
N ILE A 304 -1.22 7.71 -14.65
CA ILE A 304 0.20 7.45 -14.92
C ILE A 304 0.67 6.18 -14.19
N ALA A 305 0.32 6.03 -12.92
CA ALA A 305 0.71 4.86 -12.14
C ALA A 305 0.17 3.55 -12.71
N LEU A 306 -1.09 3.55 -13.13
CA LEU A 306 -1.70 2.41 -13.82
C LEU A 306 -1.05 2.10 -15.16
N LEU A 307 -0.74 3.14 -15.95
CA LEU A 307 -0.15 2.96 -17.28
C LEU A 307 1.25 2.33 -17.15
N ILE A 308 2.08 2.86 -16.26
CA ILE A 308 3.43 2.33 -15.99
C ILE A 308 3.34 0.89 -15.48
N THR A 309 2.42 0.61 -14.56
CA THR A 309 2.32 -0.73 -13.96
C THR A 309 1.74 -1.76 -14.90
N ASN A 310 0.78 -1.39 -15.75
CA ASN A 310 0.33 -2.24 -16.86
C ASN A 310 1.45 -2.52 -17.86
N PHE A 311 2.27 -1.52 -18.19
CA PHE A 311 3.44 -1.72 -19.05
C PHE A 311 4.44 -2.71 -18.42
N ILE A 312 4.76 -2.57 -17.14
CA ILE A 312 5.66 -3.48 -16.41
C ILE A 312 5.08 -4.89 -16.35
N LEU A 313 3.78 -5.03 -16.11
CA LEU A 313 3.10 -6.32 -16.11
C LEU A 313 3.22 -7.00 -17.48
N GLU A 314 2.93 -6.29 -18.56
CA GLU A 314 2.96 -6.85 -19.91
C GLU A 314 4.39 -7.23 -20.32
N LEU A 315 5.37 -6.39 -19.99
CA LEU A 315 6.78 -6.69 -20.18
C LEU A 315 7.17 -7.97 -19.43
N LYS A 316 6.73 -8.13 -18.18
CA LYS A 316 7.01 -9.33 -17.39
C LYS A 316 6.33 -10.57 -17.97
N LYS A 317 5.07 -10.47 -18.42
CA LYS A 317 4.35 -11.56 -19.09
C LYS A 317 5.07 -12.01 -20.36
N ASN A 318 5.45 -11.06 -21.22
CA ASN A 318 6.17 -11.36 -22.46
C ASN A 318 7.54 -11.99 -22.19
N ASN A 319 8.29 -11.47 -21.24
CA ASN A 319 9.56 -12.07 -20.82
C ASN A 319 9.38 -13.49 -20.27
N SER A 320 8.31 -13.74 -19.51
CA SER A 320 7.98 -15.08 -19.01
C SER A 320 7.69 -16.05 -20.17
N LYS A 321 6.85 -15.66 -21.12
CA LYS A 321 6.51 -16.48 -22.29
C LYS A 321 7.72 -16.80 -23.16
N ASN A 322 8.56 -15.79 -23.44
CA ASN A 322 9.80 -15.98 -24.20
C ASN A 322 10.74 -16.94 -23.48
N ARG A 323 10.84 -16.83 -22.15
CA ARG A 323 11.67 -17.74 -21.35
C ARG A 323 11.11 -19.16 -21.33
N ALA A 324 9.80 -19.34 -21.19
CA ALA A 324 9.18 -20.64 -21.27
C ALA A 324 9.42 -21.31 -22.64
N SER A 325 9.34 -20.54 -23.72
CA SER A 325 9.60 -21.05 -25.08
C SER A 325 11.05 -21.55 -25.23
N LYS A 326 12.03 -20.76 -24.78
CA LYS A 326 13.45 -21.19 -24.77
C LYS A 326 13.70 -22.42 -23.91
N ILE A 327 13.09 -22.48 -22.71
CA ILE A 327 13.20 -23.66 -21.84
C ILE A 327 12.62 -24.90 -22.52
N PHE A 328 11.55 -24.75 -23.30
CA PHE A 328 10.94 -25.85 -24.04
C PHE A 328 11.83 -26.33 -25.19
N GLU A 329 12.43 -25.42 -25.95
CA GLU A 329 13.43 -25.74 -26.98
C GLU A 329 14.61 -26.51 -26.37
N GLU A 330 15.21 -25.98 -25.30
CA GLU A 330 16.30 -26.65 -24.57
C GLU A 330 15.86 -28.01 -24.02
N TYR A 331 14.62 -28.15 -23.57
CA TYR A 331 14.09 -29.43 -23.08
C TYR A 331 13.97 -30.50 -24.15
N ILE A 332 13.59 -30.12 -25.38
CA ILE A 332 13.48 -31.05 -26.52
C ILE A 332 14.87 -31.59 -26.91
N GLU A 333 15.91 -30.76 -26.77
CA GLU A 333 17.29 -31.14 -27.10
C GLU A 333 17.97 -32.01 -26.03
N LEU A 334 17.39 -32.12 -24.82
CA LEU A 334 17.93 -32.91 -23.74
C LEU A 334 17.67 -34.40 -23.92
N ASP A 335 18.69 -35.21 -23.64
CA ASP A 335 18.59 -36.67 -23.60
C ASP A 335 17.59 -37.14 -22.51
N ASP A 336 16.88 -38.26 -22.78
CA ASP A 336 15.77 -38.77 -21.95
C ASP A 336 16.18 -39.06 -20.51
N LEU A 337 17.44 -39.41 -20.28
CA LEU A 337 18.00 -39.81 -18.98
C LEU A 337 18.63 -38.65 -18.18
N SER A 338 18.56 -37.42 -18.68
CA SER A 338 19.20 -36.27 -18.01
C SER A 338 18.45 -35.87 -16.72
N LYS A 339 19.21 -35.74 -15.62
CA LYS A 339 18.69 -35.22 -14.33
C LYS A 339 18.12 -33.80 -14.44
N ASP A 340 18.47 -33.07 -15.49
CA ASP A 340 18.02 -31.71 -15.74
C ASP A 340 16.58 -31.63 -16.27
N ARG A 341 15.99 -32.73 -16.76
CA ARG A 341 14.63 -32.73 -17.32
C ARG A 341 13.56 -32.31 -16.31
N GLU A 342 13.59 -32.84 -15.09
CA GLU A 342 12.59 -32.47 -14.07
C GLU A 342 12.67 -30.98 -13.72
N ILE A 343 13.88 -30.45 -13.60
CA ILE A 343 14.12 -29.04 -13.30
C ILE A 343 13.65 -28.16 -14.46
N MET A 344 13.90 -28.56 -15.70
CA MET A 344 13.45 -27.83 -16.90
C MET A 344 11.94 -27.86 -17.07
N GLU A 345 11.28 -28.99 -16.79
CA GLU A 345 9.81 -29.08 -16.77
C GLU A 345 9.22 -28.14 -15.71
N LYS A 346 9.79 -28.12 -14.49
CA LYS A 346 9.39 -27.19 -13.43
C LYS A 346 9.54 -25.74 -13.86
N LYS A 347 10.68 -25.39 -14.45
CA LYS A 347 10.93 -24.03 -14.98
C LYS A 347 9.93 -23.66 -16.08
N TYR A 348 9.65 -24.56 -17.01
CA TYR A 348 8.69 -24.33 -18.11
C TYR A 348 7.33 -23.92 -17.56
N PHE A 349 6.77 -24.72 -16.64
CA PHE A 349 5.48 -24.44 -16.03
C PHE A 349 5.48 -23.21 -15.12
N TYR A 350 6.57 -22.98 -14.39
CA TYR A 350 6.75 -21.77 -13.58
C TYR A 350 6.63 -20.50 -14.43
N TYR A 351 7.21 -20.49 -15.62
CA TYR A 351 7.20 -19.38 -16.57
C TYR A 351 5.99 -19.36 -17.51
N THR A 352 4.85 -19.96 -17.12
CA THR A 352 3.58 -20.00 -17.91
C THR A 352 3.68 -20.77 -19.23
N GLY A 353 4.49 -21.81 -19.27
CA GLY A 353 4.51 -22.75 -20.40
C GLY A 353 3.12 -23.31 -20.72
N ASP A 354 2.85 -23.50 -22.02
CA ASP A 354 1.59 -24.02 -22.52
C ASP A 354 1.44 -25.52 -22.18
N LYS A 355 0.44 -25.83 -21.34
CA LYS A 355 0.11 -27.19 -20.95
C LYS A 355 -0.32 -28.07 -22.12
N ASN A 356 -0.95 -27.50 -23.14
CA ASN A 356 -1.40 -28.25 -24.32
C ASN A 356 -0.21 -28.59 -25.21
N LEU A 357 0.70 -27.64 -25.42
CA LEU A 357 1.95 -27.87 -26.14
C LEU A 357 2.78 -28.98 -25.46
N TRP A 358 2.92 -28.91 -24.14
CA TRP A 358 3.60 -29.93 -23.35
C TRP A 358 2.97 -31.32 -23.50
N ARG A 359 1.64 -31.40 -23.43
CA ARG A 359 0.89 -32.65 -23.60
C ARG A 359 1.05 -33.22 -25.01
N ALA A 360 1.03 -32.38 -26.03
CA ALA A 360 1.22 -32.80 -27.41
C ALA A 360 2.62 -33.41 -27.59
N TYR A 361 3.65 -32.76 -27.05
CA TYR A 361 5.02 -33.29 -27.05
C TYR A 361 5.13 -34.65 -26.37
N LYS A 362 4.61 -34.79 -25.14
CA LYS A 362 4.65 -36.09 -24.43
C LYS A 362 3.95 -37.19 -25.23
N LYS A 363 2.77 -36.92 -25.79
CA LYS A 363 2.05 -37.89 -26.62
C LYS A 363 2.79 -38.32 -27.88
N LEU A 364 3.59 -37.44 -28.47
CA LEU A 364 4.38 -37.77 -29.67
C LEU A 364 5.61 -38.62 -29.35
N ASN A 365 6.14 -38.51 -28.12
CA ASN A 365 7.37 -39.15 -27.70
C ASN A 365 7.18 -40.34 -26.74
N GLU A 366 5.97 -40.56 -26.20
CA GLU A 366 5.57 -41.81 -25.55
C GLU A 366 5.40 -42.90 -26.64
N LYS A 367 6.49 -43.63 -26.93
CA LYS A 367 6.48 -44.84 -27.76
C LYS A 367 6.31 -46.10 -26.93
#